data_AF-A0A7W6CET8-F1
#
_entry.id   AF-A0A7W6CET8-F1
#
_cell.length_a   1.000
_cell.length_b   1.000
_cell.length_c   1.000
_cell.angle_alpha   90.00
_cell.angle_beta   90.00
_cell.angle_gamma   90.00
#
_symmetry.space_group_name_H-M   'P 1'
#
loop_
_entity.id
_entity.type
_entity.pdbx_description
1 polymer ?
#
loop_
_entity_poly.entity_id
_entity_poly.type
_entity_poly.pdbx_seq_one_letter_code
_entity_poly.pdbx_strand_id
1 'polypeptide(L)'
;MGTITAELYVHPKLKCFRARVGSVSNTGHHITEDSGRFTVKSIITKDAWLCRDNTRADAEDEIAREWADLVSRHTPQTSREHEQSDFEATSIEQRVALSQLRNHLADVALRPLLKPGDRIRATKAECCAHEANFTYSHFYGGWIISNGGASIAPGSVYSINGKVFRV
;
A
#
# COMPACT_ATOMS: atom_id res chain seq x y z
N MET A 1 -16.10 3.68 10.31
CA MET A 1 -15.20 3.79 9.14
C MET A 1 -15.94 4.61 8.10
N GLY A 2 -15.33 5.66 7.55
CA GLY A 2 -15.95 6.44 6.46
C GLY A 2 -16.11 5.59 5.20
N THR A 3 -17.02 5.99 4.31
CA THR A 3 -17.23 5.30 3.03
C THR A 3 -15.91 5.31 2.24
N ILE A 4 -15.42 4.11 1.89
CA ILE A 4 -14.27 3.96 0.99
C ILE A 4 -14.76 4.28 -0.42
N THR A 5 -14.14 5.26 -1.07
CA THR A 5 -14.41 5.63 -2.46
C THR A 5 -13.16 5.39 -3.28
N ALA A 6 -13.33 4.77 -4.45
CA ALA A 6 -12.26 4.59 -5.41
C ALA A 6 -12.40 5.57 -6.58
N GLU A 7 -11.28 5.97 -7.18
CA GLU A 7 -11.23 6.82 -8.36
C GLU A 7 -10.29 6.21 -9.39
N LEU A 8 -10.78 6.01 -10.61
CA LEU A 8 -9.96 5.59 -11.74
C LEU A 8 -9.18 6.78 -12.31
N TYR A 9 -7.93 6.57 -12.68
CA TYR A 9 -7.14 7.60 -13.32
C TYR A 9 -6.12 6.98 -14.28
N VAL A 10 -5.71 7.77 -15.28
CA VAL A 10 -4.63 7.37 -16.18
C VAL A 10 -3.30 7.75 -15.53
N HIS A 11 -2.46 6.76 -15.27
CA HIS A 11 -1.17 7.01 -14.65
C HIS A 11 -0.29 7.86 -15.59
N PRO A 12 0.23 9.02 -15.14
CA PRO A 12 0.85 10.00 -16.03
C PRO A 12 2.08 9.47 -16.78
N LYS A 13 2.85 8.58 -16.14
CA LYS A 13 4.04 7.94 -16.73
C LYS A 13 3.74 6.63 -17.47
N LEU A 14 3.03 5.68 -16.82
CA LEU A 14 2.75 4.36 -17.38
C LEU A 14 1.69 4.35 -18.49
N LYS A 15 0.90 5.42 -18.62
CA LYS A 15 -0.19 5.54 -19.62
C LYS A 15 -1.22 4.40 -19.55
N CYS A 16 -1.40 3.81 -18.37
CA CYS A 16 -2.38 2.77 -18.10
C CYS A 16 -3.37 3.22 -17.02
N PHE A 17 -4.54 2.59 -16.97
CA PHE A 17 -5.48 2.83 -15.88
C PHE A 17 -4.96 2.27 -14.55
N ARG A 18 -5.22 3.04 -13.50
CA ARG A 18 -5.00 2.70 -12.09
C ARG A 18 -6.19 3.20 -11.29
N ALA A 19 -6.33 2.68 -10.08
CA ALA A 19 -7.29 3.22 -9.12
C ALA A 19 -6.57 3.79 -7.90
N ARG A 20 -7.20 4.81 -7.33
CA ARG A 20 -6.85 5.43 -6.06
C ARG A 20 -7.96 5.17 -5.06
N VAL A 21 -7.62 4.93 -3.79
CA VAL A 21 -8.55 4.89 -2.66
C VAL A 21 -8.01 5.80 -1.56
N GLY A 22 -8.67 6.93 -1.30
CA GLY A 22 -8.16 7.95 -0.37
C GLY A 22 -6.74 8.42 -0.76
N SER A 23 -5.76 8.23 0.13
CA SER A 23 -4.35 8.55 -0.15
C SER A 23 -3.56 7.42 -0.82
N VAL A 24 -4.15 6.23 -0.99
CA VAL A 24 -3.52 5.11 -1.70
C VAL A 24 -3.61 5.33 -3.19
N SER A 25 -2.51 5.72 -3.82
CA SER A 25 -2.47 6.07 -5.25
C SER A 25 -2.21 4.89 -6.19
N ASN A 26 -2.30 3.64 -5.72
CA ASN A 26 -2.29 2.46 -6.59
C ASN A 26 -2.90 1.28 -5.81
N THR A 27 -4.13 0.91 -6.14
CA THR A 27 -4.83 -0.17 -5.45
C THR A 27 -4.35 -1.58 -5.84
N GLY A 28 -3.39 -1.70 -6.76
CA GLY A 28 -2.88 -2.99 -7.26
C GLY A 28 -3.74 -3.63 -8.36
N HIS A 29 -4.94 -3.12 -8.62
CA HIS A 29 -5.86 -3.72 -9.58
C HIS A 29 -5.34 -3.63 -11.02
N HIS A 30 -5.53 -4.70 -11.77
CA HIS A 30 -5.39 -4.69 -13.22
C HIS A 30 -6.68 -4.15 -13.84
N ILE A 31 -6.58 -3.03 -14.55
CA ILE A 31 -7.73 -2.33 -15.14
C ILE A 31 -7.47 -2.11 -16.62
N THR A 32 -8.42 -2.53 -17.45
CA THR A 32 -8.45 -2.24 -18.89
C THR A 32 -9.72 -1.50 -19.25
N GLU A 33 -9.63 -0.68 -20.29
CA GLU A 33 -10.75 0.10 -20.81
C GLU A 33 -10.86 -0.14 -22.32
N ASP A 34 -12.09 -0.33 -22.78
CA ASP A 34 -12.45 -0.44 -24.18
C ASP A 34 -13.73 0.38 -24.42
N SER A 35 -13.64 1.43 -25.24
CA SER A 35 -14.79 2.22 -25.70
C SER A 35 -15.68 2.79 -24.59
N GLY A 36 -15.07 3.20 -23.48
CA GLY A 36 -15.71 3.73 -22.27
C GLY A 36 -16.11 2.67 -21.25
N ARG A 37 -15.77 1.40 -21.50
CA ARG A 37 -16.17 0.24 -20.68
C ARG A 37 -14.98 -0.37 -19.98
N PHE A 38 -15.14 -0.65 -18.69
CA PHE A 38 -14.06 -1.06 -17.81
C PHE A 38 -14.16 -2.55 -17.48
N THR A 39 -13.00 -3.19 -17.47
CA THR A 39 -12.83 -4.55 -16.99
C THR A 39 -11.74 -4.54 -15.92
N VAL A 40 -12.03 -5.12 -14.76
CA VAL A 40 -11.17 -5.09 -13.58
C VAL A 40 -10.97 -6.51 -13.07
N LYS A 41 -9.72 -6.89 -12.81
CA LYS A 41 -9.39 -8.17 -12.14
C LYS A 41 -9.32 -7.99 -10.63
N SER A 42 -9.75 -9.03 -9.94
CA SER A 42 -9.68 -9.12 -8.48
C SER A 42 -8.23 -9.17 -7.99
N ILE A 43 -7.96 -8.44 -6.91
CA ILE A 43 -6.68 -8.48 -6.19
C ILE A 43 -6.68 -9.51 -5.05
N ILE A 44 -7.84 -9.99 -4.63
CA ILE A 44 -7.99 -11.01 -3.56
C ILE A 44 -8.06 -12.42 -4.14
N THR A 45 -8.83 -12.60 -5.22
CA THR A 45 -9.07 -13.90 -5.85
C THR A 45 -8.35 -13.96 -7.18
N LYS A 46 -7.27 -14.76 -7.24
CA LYS A 46 -6.44 -14.90 -8.43
C LYS A 46 -7.29 -15.26 -9.66
N ASP A 47 -7.02 -14.55 -10.75
CA ASP A 47 -7.64 -14.73 -12.07
C ASP A 47 -9.17 -14.51 -12.13
N ALA A 48 -9.80 -14.06 -11.04
CA ALA A 48 -11.21 -13.69 -11.03
C ALA A 48 -11.42 -12.28 -11.60
N TRP A 49 -12.55 -12.10 -12.28
CA TRP A 49 -13.03 -10.78 -12.66
C TRP A 49 -13.76 -10.16 -11.48
N LEU A 50 -13.36 -8.95 -11.14
CA LEU A 50 -14.12 -8.10 -10.23
C LEU A 50 -15.32 -7.50 -10.99
N CYS A 51 -15.07 -7.02 -12.21
CA CYS A 51 -16.12 -6.63 -13.16
C CYS A 51 -15.64 -6.73 -14.61
N ARG A 52 -16.59 -6.77 -15.57
CA ARG A 52 -16.32 -6.88 -17.00
C ARG A 52 -17.33 -6.07 -17.81
N ASP A 53 -16.83 -5.29 -18.78
CA ASP A 53 -17.64 -4.44 -19.67
C ASP A 53 -18.64 -3.52 -18.91
N ASN A 54 -18.16 -2.92 -17.83
CA ASN A 54 -18.98 -2.12 -16.93
C ASN A 54 -18.73 -0.62 -17.09
N THR A 55 -19.63 0.19 -16.53
CA THR A 55 -19.41 1.63 -16.48
C THR A 55 -18.24 1.98 -15.55
N ARG A 56 -17.70 3.19 -15.71
CA ARG A 56 -16.67 3.71 -14.83
C ARG A 56 -17.09 3.70 -13.35
N ALA A 57 -18.32 4.14 -13.07
CA ALA A 57 -18.86 4.21 -11.71
C ALA A 57 -18.96 2.82 -11.09
N ASP A 58 -19.49 1.84 -11.83
CA ASP A 58 -19.58 0.46 -11.33
C ASP A 58 -18.19 -0.14 -11.06
N ALA A 59 -17.20 0.15 -11.93
CA ALA A 59 -15.83 -0.31 -11.71
C ALA A 59 -15.19 0.34 -10.48
N GLU A 60 -15.40 1.64 -10.27
CA GLU A 60 -14.94 2.34 -9.07
C GLU A 60 -15.61 1.78 -7.79
N ASP A 61 -16.91 1.51 -7.82
CA ASP A 61 -17.65 0.93 -6.68
C ASP A 61 -17.21 -0.50 -6.34
N GLU A 62 -16.94 -1.34 -7.34
CA GLU A 62 -16.42 -2.69 -7.12
C GLU A 62 -14.99 -2.63 -6.54
N ILE A 63 -14.12 -1.77 -7.07
CA ILE A 63 -12.76 -1.58 -6.54
C ILE A 63 -12.82 -1.12 -5.07
N ALA A 64 -13.71 -0.18 -4.76
CA ALA A 64 -13.89 0.30 -3.40
C ALA A 64 -14.33 -0.81 -2.43
N ARG A 65 -15.27 -1.67 -2.87
CA ARG A 65 -15.73 -2.84 -2.10
C ARG A 65 -14.63 -3.86 -1.89
N GLU A 66 -13.88 -4.22 -2.92
CA GLU A 66 -12.77 -5.17 -2.78
C GLU A 66 -11.67 -4.60 -1.88
N TRP A 67 -11.39 -3.30 -1.96
CA TRP A 67 -10.44 -2.67 -1.04
C TRP A 67 -10.91 -2.66 0.40
N ALA A 68 -12.20 -2.42 0.65
CA ALA A 68 -12.78 -2.53 1.98
C ALA A 68 -12.64 -3.94 2.55
N ASP A 69 -12.88 -4.96 1.71
CA ASP A 69 -12.69 -6.37 2.09
C ASP A 69 -11.23 -6.67 2.42
N LEU A 70 -10.28 -6.23 1.58
CA LEU A 70 -8.84 -6.36 1.84
C LEU A 70 -8.44 -5.72 3.18
N VAL A 71 -8.91 -4.49 3.45
CA VAL A 71 -8.66 -3.79 4.72
C VAL A 71 -9.25 -4.57 5.90
N SER A 72 -10.44 -5.15 5.75
CA SER A 72 -11.11 -5.90 6.82
C SER A 72 -10.40 -7.21 7.18
N ARG A 73 -9.71 -7.81 6.20
CA ARG A 73 -8.91 -9.03 6.37
C ARG A 73 -7.50 -8.76 6.90
N HIS A 74 -7.09 -7.49 6.97
CA HIS A 74 -5.74 -7.12 7.38
C HIS A 74 -5.54 -7.37 8.87
N THR A 75 -4.51 -8.17 9.19
CA THR A 75 -4.09 -8.45 10.56
C THR A 75 -2.84 -7.64 10.91
N PRO A 76 -2.80 -6.97 12.08
CA PRO A 76 -1.63 -6.22 12.49
C PRO A 76 -0.36 -7.06 12.54
N GLN A 77 0.65 -6.64 11.78
CA GLN A 77 1.90 -7.38 11.63
C GLN A 77 3.12 -6.44 11.62
N THR A 78 4.29 -6.98 11.96
CA THR A 78 5.58 -6.30 11.78
C THR A 78 5.94 -6.24 10.30
N SER A 79 6.90 -5.38 9.93
CA SER A 79 7.41 -5.35 8.56
C SER A 79 8.08 -6.67 8.16
N ARG A 80 8.66 -7.39 9.13
CA ARG A 80 9.28 -8.72 8.92
C ARG A 80 8.24 -9.80 8.58
N GLU A 81 7.16 -9.88 9.35
CA GLU A 81 6.07 -10.82 9.08
C GLU A 81 5.40 -10.50 7.73
N HIS A 82 5.29 -9.21 7.39
CA HIS A 82 4.79 -8.79 6.08
C HIS A 82 5.69 -9.25 4.94
N GLU A 83 7.01 -9.09 5.06
CA GLU A 83 7.95 -9.56 4.04
C GLU A 83 7.87 -11.08 3.82
N GLN A 84 7.58 -11.85 4.87
CA GLN A 84 7.37 -13.29 4.74
C GLN A 84 6.07 -13.61 3.99
N SER A 85 4.96 -12.95 4.33
CA SER A 85 3.67 -13.14 3.65
C SER A 85 3.65 -12.60 2.22
N ASP A 86 4.49 -11.63 1.87
CA ASP A 86 4.62 -11.12 0.49
C ASP A 86 5.09 -12.22 -0.50
N PHE A 87 5.82 -13.24 -0.01
CA PHE A 87 6.18 -14.42 -0.81
C PHE A 87 5.02 -15.41 -1.01
N GLU A 88 4.00 -15.36 -0.16
CA GLU A 88 2.83 -16.24 -0.22
C GLU A 88 1.70 -15.67 -1.09
N ALA A 89 1.79 -14.38 -1.45
CA ALA A 89 0.82 -13.73 -2.31
C ALA A 89 0.74 -14.40 -3.69
N THR A 90 -0.48 -14.53 -4.19
CA THR A 90 -0.81 -15.38 -5.34
C THR A 90 -0.60 -14.69 -6.71
N SER A 91 -0.41 -13.36 -6.70
CA SER A 91 -0.19 -12.50 -7.87
C SER A 91 0.62 -11.25 -7.52
N ILE A 92 1.19 -10.59 -8.54
CA ILE A 92 1.92 -9.31 -8.37
C ILE A 92 0.94 -8.22 -7.91
N GLU A 93 -0.28 -8.22 -8.45
CA GLU A 93 -1.36 -7.31 -8.11
C GLU A 93 -1.68 -7.36 -6.61
N GLN A 94 -1.78 -8.57 -6.05
CA GLN A 94 -2.02 -8.78 -4.62
C GLN A 94 -0.85 -8.25 -3.77
N ARG A 95 0.40 -8.53 -4.18
CA ARG A 95 1.60 -8.00 -3.50
C ARG A 95 1.61 -6.48 -3.45
N VAL A 96 1.32 -5.85 -4.60
CA VAL A 96 1.20 -4.39 -4.69
C VAL A 96 0.11 -3.89 -3.76
N ALA A 97 -1.08 -4.50 -3.77
CA ALA A 97 -2.18 -4.08 -2.91
C ALA A 97 -1.85 -4.19 -1.41
N LEU A 98 -1.29 -5.32 -0.98
CA LEU A 98 -0.89 -5.54 0.42
C LEU A 98 0.21 -4.55 0.87
N SER A 99 1.21 -4.31 0.03
CA SER A 99 2.27 -3.33 0.32
C SER A 99 1.73 -1.91 0.43
N GLN A 100 0.80 -1.53 -0.45
CA GLN A 100 0.17 -0.21 -0.44
C GLN A 100 -0.74 -0.02 0.79
N LEU A 101 -1.51 -1.04 1.15
CA LEU A 101 -2.29 -1.07 2.40
C LEU A 101 -1.40 -0.89 3.61
N ARG A 102 -0.35 -1.69 3.73
CA ARG A 102 0.57 -1.58 4.84
C ARG A 102 1.22 -0.20 4.93
N ASN A 103 1.69 0.34 3.81
CA ASN A 103 2.29 1.67 3.77
C ASN A 103 1.30 2.76 4.21
N HIS A 104 0.04 2.67 3.79
CA HIS A 104 -1.00 3.60 4.20
C HIS A 104 -1.29 3.53 5.70
N LEU A 105 -1.50 2.32 6.23
CA LEU A 105 -1.76 2.12 7.67
C LEU A 105 -0.57 2.58 8.52
N ALA A 106 0.65 2.27 8.08
CA ALA A 106 1.87 2.73 8.74
C ALA A 106 2.00 4.25 8.71
N ASP A 107 1.75 4.89 7.56
CA ASP A 107 1.82 6.35 7.43
C ASP A 107 0.87 7.05 8.40
N VAL A 108 -0.40 6.60 8.44
CA VAL A 108 -1.42 7.14 9.35
C VAL A 108 -1.02 6.95 10.82
N ALA A 109 -0.49 5.78 11.19
CA ALA A 109 -0.11 5.48 12.56
C ALA A 109 1.18 6.19 13.01
N LEU A 110 2.15 6.36 12.11
CA LEU A 110 3.47 6.89 12.43
C LEU A 110 3.51 8.43 12.45
N ARG A 111 2.72 9.10 11.61
CA ARG A 111 2.68 10.57 11.54
C ARG A 111 2.47 11.27 12.89
N PRO A 112 1.49 10.88 13.72
CA PRO A 112 1.31 11.51 15.04
C PRO A 112 2.32 11.03 16.09
N LEU A 113 3.03 9.92 15.82
CA LEU A 113 3.88 9.25 16.80
C LEU A 113 5.35 9.70 16.71
N LEU A 114 5.89 9.82 15.48
CA LEU A 114 7.30 10.08 15.24
C LEU A 114 7.68 11.53 15.50
N LYS A 115 8.79 11.72 16.21
CA LYS A 115 9.38 13.03 16.52
C LYS A 115 10.85 13.07 16.07
N PRO A 116 11.36 14.22 15.58
CA PRO A 116 12.76 14.36 15.19
C PRO A 116 13.69 13.82 16.28
N GLY A 117 14.62 12.93 15.91
CA GLY A 117 15.53 12.24 16.84
C GLY A 117 15.12 10.81 17.23
N ASP A 118 13.90 10.38 16.95
CA ASP A 118 13.47 9.01 17.21
C ASP A 118 14.32 7.98 16.45
N ARG A 119 14.67 6.88 17.11
CA ARG A 119 15.44 5.78 16.51
C ARG A 119 14.49 4.80 15.84
N ILE A 120 14.56 4.72 14.53
CA ILE A 120 13.76 3.80 13.72
C ILE A 120 14.61 2.61 13.35
N ARG A 121 14.06 1.40 13.50
CA ARG A 121 14.56 0.23 12.77
C ARG A 121 13.59 -0.08 11.65
N ALA A 122 14.07 -0.22 10.43
CA ALA A 122 13.26 -0.52 9.27
C ALA A 122 13.91 -1.61 8.43
N THR A 123 13.08 -2.42 7.77
CA THR A 123 13.56 -3.36 6.75
C THR A 123 13.93 -2.58 5.50
N LYS A 124 15.17 -2.71 5.02
CA LYS A 124 15.64 -1.90 3.89
C LYS A 124 15.15 -2.52 2.58
N ALA A 125 14.56 -1.71 1.70
CA ALA A 125 14.17 -2.12 0.35
C ALA A 125 15.36 -2.31 -0.61
N GLU A 126 16.60 -2.32 -0.11
CA GLU A 126 17.78 -2.71 -0.89
C GLU A 126 17.94 -4.22 -0.77
N CYS A 127 18.08 -4.88 -1.92
CA CYS A 127 18.17 -6.32 -2.09
C CYS A 127 18.93 -7.01 -0.94
N CYS A 128 18.25 -7.98 -0.31
CA CYS A 128 18.70 -8.81 0.83
C CYS A 128 18.48 -8.20 2.24
N ALA A 129 17.20 -8.18 2.67
CA ALA A 129 16.67 -8.43 4.04
C ALA A 129 17.46 -7.94 5.28
N HIS A 130 18.26 -6.90 5.18
CA HIS A 130 18.99 -6.35 6.33
C HIS A 130 18.21 -5.17 6.91
N GLU A 131 17.74 -5.36 8.15
CA GLU A 131 17.21 -4.28 8.97
C GLU A 131 18.30 -3.23 9.17
N ALA A 132 17.96 -1.97 8.96
CA ALA A 132 18.84 -0.84 9.18
C ALA A 132 18.27 0.06 10.27
N ASN A 133 19.17 0.70 11.03
CA ASN A 133 18.80 1.67 12.05
C ASN A 133 18.97 3.08 11.48
N PHE A 134 17.97 3.92 11.70
CA PHE A 134 17.90 5.30 11.24
C PHE A 134 17.50 6.21 12.39
N THR A 135 17.83 7.49 12.27
CA THR A 135 17.31 8.54 13.14
C THR A 135 16.31 9.35 12.35
N TYR A 136 15.07 9.40 12.79
CA TYR A 136 13.98 10.13 12.14
C TYR A 136 14.27 11.64 12.12
N SER A 137 14.01 12.26 10.97
CA SER A 137 14.07 13.70 10.77
C SER A 137 12.68 14.28 10.57
N HIS A 138 12.02 13.92 9.47
CA HIS A 138 10.72 14.46 9.07
C HIS A 138 10.06 13.55 8.02
N PHE A 139 8.81 13.85 7.65
CA PHE A 139 8.15 13.25 6.48
C PHE A 139 8.33 14.13 5.25
N TYR A 140 8.55 13.53 4.09
CA TYR A 140 8.55 14.21 2.80
C TYR A 140 7.88 13.34 1.73
N GLY A 141 6.83 13.84 1.08
CA GLY A 141 6.16 13.14 -0.02
C GLY A 141 5.64 11.73 0.33
N GLY A 142 5.23 11.50 1.59
CA GLY A 142 4.81 10.17 2.07
C GLY A 142 5.95 9.25 2.56
N TRP A 143 7.19 9.69 2.42
CA TRP A 143 8.37 8.96 2.91
C TRP A 143 8.82 9.48 4.26
N ILE A 144 9.39 8.57 5.05
CA ILE A 144 10.14 8.94 6.25
C ILE A 144 11.56 9.29 5.83
N ILE A 145 12.02 10.48 6.19
CA ILE A 145 13.37 10.94 5.93
C ILE A 145 14.19 10.84 7.22
N SER A 146 15.34 10.17 7.13
CA SER A 146 16.31 10.10 8.22
C SER A 146 17.25 11.31 8.22
N ASN A 147 17.92 11.57 9.35
CA ASN A 147 18.96 12.60 9.44
C ASN A 147 20.14 12.37 8.47
N GLY A 148 20.37 11.12 8.06
CA GLY A 148 21.38 10.76 7.05
C GLY A 148 20.89 10.88 5.61
N GLY A 149 19.68 11.38 5.38
CA GLY A 149 19.08 11.55 4.05
C GLY A 149 18.48 10.28 3.44
N ALA A 150 18.57 9.12 4.11
CA ALA A 150 17.89 7.91 3.64
C ALA A 150 16.37 8.09 3.69
N SER A 151 15.69 7.60 2.64
CA SER A 151 14.23 7.56 2.53
C SER A 151 13.72 6.17 2.88
N ILE A 152 12.76 6.10 3.81
CA ILE A 152 12.20 4.86 4.34
C ILE A 152 10.70 4.86 4.06
N ALA A 153 10.21 3.76 3.46
CA ALA A 153 8.78 3.56 3.29
C ALA A 153 8.14 3.34 4.68
N PRO A 154 7.02 4.01 5.03
CA PRO A 154 6.38 3.83 6.33
C PRO A 154 6.11 2.36 6.69
N GLY A 155 5.67 1.55 5.72
CA GLY A 155 5.38 0.12 5.91
C GLY A 155 6.61 -0.72 6.24
N SER A 156 7.81 -0.24 5.96
CA SER A 156 9.07 -0.93 6.29
C SER A 156 9.50 -0.76 7.74
N VAL A 157 8.89 0.16 8.50
CA VAL A 157 9.24 0.36 9.91
C VAL A 157 8.92 -0.88 10.74
N TYR A 158 9.93 -1.39 11.43
CA TYR A 158 9.86 -2.52 12.34
C TYR A 158 9.72 -2.10 13.81
N SER A 159 10.46 -1.06 14.23
CA SER A 159 10.43 -0.59 15.62
C SER A 159 10.79 0.89 15.74
N ILE A 160 10.34 1.52 16.83
CA ILE A 160 10.60 2.92 17.17
C ILE A 160 11.10 2.97 18.60
N ASN A 161 12.29 3.53 18.83
CA ASN A 161 12.96 3.58 20.13
C ASN A 161 12.99 2.20 20.84
N GLY A 162 13.21 1.14 20.07
CA GLY A 162 13.27 -0.25 20.55
C GLY A 162 11.90 -0.92 20.78
N LYS A 163 10.78 -0.19 20.62
CA LYS A 163 9.44 -0.77 20.72
C LYS A 163 8.97 -1.28 19.36
N VAL A 164 8.59 -2.55 19.31
CA VAL A 164 8.08 -3.19 18.09
C VAL A 164 6.83 -2.47 17.60
N PHE A 165 6.80 -2.18 16.31
CA PHE A 165 5.69 -1.53 15.63
C PHE A 165 4.94 -2.55 14.77
N ARG A 166 3.61 -2.53 14.88
CA ARG A 166 2.71 -3.43 14.17
C ARG A 166 1.61 -2.60 13.56
N VAL A 167 1.34 -2.84 12.28
CA VAL A 167 0.20 -2.28 11.57
C VAL A 167 -0.48 -3.32 10.75
#